data_AF-A0A920R8Z6-F1
#
_entry.id   AF-A0A920R8Z6-F1
#
_cell.length_a   1.000
_cell.length_b   1.000
_cell.length_c   1.000
_cell.angle_alpha   90.00
_cell.angle_beta   90.00
_cell.angle_gamma   90.00
#
_symmetry.space_group_name_H-M   'P 1'
#
loop_
_entity.id
_entity.type
_entity.pdbx_description
1 polymer ?
#
loop_
_entity_poly.entity_id
_entity_poly.type
_entity_poly.pdbx_seq_one_letter_code
_entity_poly.pdbx_strand_id
1 'polypeptide(L)'
;MGSVGACRQCAVKQYRDADDKDGILVMACMTPATDGAIISIEDPQAKDMREKVIESLMISHPHDCPVCEEGGECHLQDMTLMSGHNYRRYDKKKVTHRNQYLGPFFQS
;
A
#
# COMPACT_ATOMS: atom_id res chain seq x y z
N MET A 1 5.71 3.18 19.04
CA MET A 1 5.10 1.99 18.43
C MET A 1 5.93 1.62 17.21
N GLY A 2 6.44 0.40 17.15
CA GLY A 2 7.27 -0.06 16.02
C GLY A 2 6.47 -0.15 14.72
N SER A 3 7.18 -0.23 13.60
CA SER A 3 6.63 -0.55 12.29
C SER A 3 5.85 -1.88 12.34
N VAL A 4 4.52 -1.83 12.25
CA VAL A 4 3.66 -3.04 12.29
C VAL A 4 3.58 -3.72 10.92
N GLY A 5 4.08 -3.08 9.85
CA GLY A 5 3.99 -3.62 8.49
C GLY A 5 2.56 -3.73 7.96
N ALA A 6 1.59 -3.04 8.57
CA ALA A 6 0.17 -3.19 8.29
C ALA A 6 -0.23 -2.81 6.87
N CYS A 7 0.38 -1.76 6.29
CA CYS A 7 0.03 -1.26 4.96
C CYS A 7 0.68 -2.03 3.81
N ARG A 8 1.73 -2.82 4.08
CA ARG A 8 2.50 -3.59 3.09
C ARG A 8 3.01 -2.89 1.82
N GLN A 9 2.96 -1.56 1.75
CA GLN A 9 3.36 -0.81 0.55
C GLN A 9 4.88 -0.84 0.28
N CYS A 10 5.69 -1.07 1.31
CA CYS A 10 7.15 -1.13 1.23
C CYS A 10 7.71 -2.52 0.84
N ALA A 11 6.88 -3.40 0.26
CA ALA A 11 7.31 -4.71 -0.20
C ALA A 11 8.43 -4.57 -1.24
N VAL A 12 9.56 -5.22 -1.04
CA VAL A 12 10.73 -5.22 -1.94
C VAL A 12 11.29 -6.62 -2.04
N LYS A 13 12.00 -6.92 -3.14
CA LYS A 13 12.67 -8.20 -3.32
C LYS A 13 14.09 -8.11 -2.77
N GLN A 14 14.43 -8.94 -1.79
CA GLN A 14 15.77 -9.02 -1.21
C GLN A 14 16.42 -10.33 -1.65
N TYR A 15 17.66 -10.25 -2.14
CA TYR A 15 18.47 -11.39 -2.52
C TYR A 15 19.55 -11.60 -1.46
N ARG A 16 19.91 -12.87 -1.22
CA ARG A 16 21.01 -13.19 -0.31
C ARG A 16 22.34 -12.79 -0.94
N ASP A 17 22.58 -13.25 -2.16
CA ASP A 17 23.84 -13.15 -2.87
C ASP A 17 23.59 -12.81 -4.35
N ALA A 18 24.64 -12.49 -5.12
CA ALA A 18 24.52 -12.17 -6.55
C ALA A 18 24.06 -13.37 -7.42
N ASP A 19 24.26 -14.59 -6.93
CA ASP A 19 23.81 -15.83 -7.59
C ASP A 19 22.38 -16.24 -7.22
N ASP A 20 21.78 -15.60 -6.22
CA ASP A 20 20.40 -15.83 -5.81
C ASP A 20 19.46 -15.17 -6.83
N LYS A 21 18.82 -16.00 -7.66
CA LYS A 21 17.87 -15.54 -8.69
C LYS A 21 16.44 -15.45 -8.19
N ASP A 22 16.13 -16.23 -7.15
CA ASP A 22 14.76 -16.36 -6.69
C ASP A 22 14.43 -15.29 -5.67
N GLY A 23 15.34 -14.95 -4.74
CA GLY A 23 15.15 -13.91 -3.73
C GLY A 23 13.91 -14.07 -2.84
N ILE A 24 13.82 -13.30 -1.77
CA ILE A 24 12.66 -13.29 -0.87
C ILE A 24 11.96 -11.94 -0.91
N LEU A 25 10.63 -11.96 -0.87
CA LEU A 25 9.85 -10.73 -0.74
C LEU A 25 9.83 -10.31 0.74
N VAL A 26 10.30 -9.11 1.04
CA VAL A 26 10.41 -8.58 2.40
C VAL A 26 9.80 -7.19 2.51
N MET A 27 9.46 -6.79 3.72
CA MET A 27 8.88 -5.48 4.00
C MET A 27 9.99 -4.54 4.47
N ALA A 28 10.37 -3.58 3.63
CA ALA A 28 11.51 -2.72 3.92
C ALA A 28 11.38 -1.95 5.25
N CYS A 29 10.15 -1.66 5.70
CA CYS A 29 9.94 -0.97 6.98
C CYS A 29 10.21 -1.83 8.22
N MET A 30 10.24 -3.16 8.10
CA MET A 30 10.51 -4.09 9.21
C MET A 30 11.84 -4.80 9.09
N THR A 31 12.41 -4.87 7.88
CA THR A 31 13.69 -5.54 7.64
C THR A 31 14.85 -4.60 7.98
N PRO A 32 15.73 -4.96 8.93
CA PRO A 32 16.92 -4.17 9.21
C PRO A 32 17.87 -4.22 8.01
N ALA A 33 18.52 -3.09 7.71
CA ALA A 33 19.54 -3.03 6.68
C ALA A 33 20.77 -3.84 7.10
N THR A 34 21.20 -4.77 6.25
CA THR A 34 22.42 -5.56 6.44
C THR A 34 23.45 -5.16 5.38
N ASP A 35 24.73 -5.09 5.76
CA ASP A 35 25.81 -4.83 4.80
C ASP A 35 25.85 -5.92 3.74
N GLY A 36 25.90 -5.52 2.46
CA GLY A 36 25.84 -6.43 1.32
C GLY A 36 24.42 -6.86 0.91
N ALA A 37 23.36 -6.32 1.52
CA ALA A 37 22.00 -6.60 1.08
C ALA A 37 21.76 -6.14 -0.38
N ILE A 38 21.37 -7.07 -1.23
CA ILE A 38 20.97 -6.78 -2.61
C ILE A 38 19.44 -6.68 -2.62
N ILE A 39 18.91 -5.51 -2.96
CA ILE A 39 17.47 -5.24 -2.95
C ILE A 39 17.03 -4.75 -4.34
N SER A 40 16.01 -5.39 -4.89
CA SER A 40 15.30 -4.91 -6.07
C SER A 40 13.92 -4.36 -5.70
N ILE A 41 13.73 -3.08 -6.01
CA ILE A 41 12.45 -2.36 -5.84
C ILE A 41 11.53 -2.60 -7.03
N GLU A 42 12.11 -2.89 -8.20
CA GLU A 42 11.42 -2.98 -9.48
C GLU A 42 11.01 -4.40 -9.87
N ASP A 43 11.36 -5.39 -9.05
CA ASP A 43 11.00 -6.79 -9.27
C ASP A 43 9.48 -6.95 -9.50
N PRO A 44 9.07 -7.73 -10.51
CA PRO A 44 7.65 -7.88 -10.86
C PRO A 44 6.80 -8.46 -9.72
N GLN A 45 7.36 -9.31 -8.85
CA GLN A 45 6.62 -9.82 -7.70
C GLN A 45 6.39 -8.72 -6.65
N ALA A 46 7.37 -7.83 -6.46
CA ALA A 46 7.23 -6.70 -5.55
C ALA A 46 6.21 -5.68 -6.08
N LYS A 47 6.19 -5.40 -7.39
CA LYS A 47 5.18 -4.54 -8.03
C LYS A 47 3.78 -5.14 -7.91
N ASP A 48 3.59 -6.41 -8.28
CA ASP A 48 2.30 -7.11 -8.18
C ASP A 48 1.75 -7.13 -6.74
N MET A 49 2.62 -7.33 -5.74
CA MET A 49 2.20 -7.26 -4.33
C MET A 49 1.69 -5.87 -3.95
N ARG A 50 2.41 -4.80 -4.34
CA ARG A 50 2.00 -3.41 -4.06
C ARG A 50 0.68 -3.06 -4.75
N GLU A 51 0.52 -3.49 -6.00
CA GLU A 51 -0.70 -3.32 -6.77
C GLU A 51 -1.90 -4.00 -6.09
N LYS A 52 -1.77 -5.26 -5.69
CA LYS A 52 -2.83 -6.01 -4.98
C LYS A 52 -3.21 -5.41 -3.62
N VAL A 53 -2.21 -4.86 -2.92
CA VAL A 53 -2.43 -4.17 -1.64
C VAL A 53 -3.25 -2.91 -1.88
N ILE A 54 -2.86 -2.07 -2.85
CA ILE A 54 -3.62 -0.87 -3.24
C ILE A 54 -5.04 -1.25 -3.69
N GLU A 55 -5.19 -2.28 -4.50
CA GLU A 55 -6.50 -2.78 -4.93
C GLU A 55 -7.36 -3.18 -3.72
N SER A 56 -6.77 -3.89 -2.74
CA SER A 56 -7.45 -4.27 -1.50
C SER A 56 -7.88 -3.06 -0.67
N LEU A 57 -7.07 -2.01 -0.59
CA LEU A 57 -7.45 -0.75 0.07
C LEU A 57 -8.58 -0.03 -0.70
N MET A 58 -8.53 -0.04 -2.03
CA MET A 58 -9.56 0.60 -2.87
C MET A 58 -10.91 -0.13 -2.88
N ILE A 59 -10.94 -1.42 -2.52
CA ILE A 59 -12.19 -2.18 -2.34
C ILE A 59 -13.03 -1.59 -1.20
N SER A 60 -12.39 -1.15 -0.11
CA SER A 60 -13.08 -0.61 1.06
C SER A 60 -13.21 0.92 1.07
N HIS A 61 -12.33 1.65 0.39
CA HIS A 61 -12.35 3.12 0.37
C HIS A 61 -13.54 3.66 -0.47
N PRO A 62 -14.41 4.54 0.05
CA PRO A 62 -15.52 5.12 -0.71
C PRO A 62 -15.01 6.00 -1.87
N HIS A 63 -15.78 6.12 -2.97
CA HIS A 63 -15.42 7.01 -4.10
C HIS A 63 -15.80 8.47 -3.78
N ASP A 64 -15.49 8.93 -2.58
CA ASP A 64 -15.91 10.22 -2.05
C ASP A 64 -14.83 11.31 -2.22
N CYS A 65 -13.85 11.12 -3.12
CA CYS A 65 -12.84 12.14 -3.44
C CYS A 65 -13.39 13.55 -3.71
N PRO A 66 -14.55 13.78 -4.38
CA PRO A 66 -15.07 15.14 -4.59
C PRO A 66 -15.70 15.78 -3.34
N VAL A 67 -15.97 15.01 -2.28
CA VAL A 67 -16.54 15.50 -1.01
C VAL A 67 -15.61 15.29 0.18
N CYS A 68 -14.45 14.66 -0.04
CA CYS A 68 -13.40 14.47 0.93
C CYS A 68 -12.58 15.76 1.08
N GLU A 69 -12.40 16.21 2.31
CA GLU A 69 -11.60 17.40 2.65
C GLU A 69 -10.12 17.26 2.27
N GLU A 70 -9.59 16.03 2.19
CA GLU A 70 -8.24 15.71 1.68
C GLU A 70 -8.20 15.36 0.17
N GLY A 71 -9.28 15.65 -0.56
CA GLY A 71 -9.38 15.48 -2.00
C GLY A 71 -8.40 16.38 -2.76
N GLY A 72 -7.14 15.95 -2.89
CA GLY A 72 -6.09 16.68 -3.60
C GLY A 72 -4.67 16.40 -3.08
N GLU A 73 -4.54 16.09 -1.79
CA GLU A 73 -3.25 15.71 -1.14
C GLU A 73 -3.26 14.29 -0.56
N CYS A 74 -4.29 13.51 -0.88
CA CYS A 74 -4.45 12.17 -0.34
C CYS A 74 -3.34 11.24 -0.84
N HIS A 75 -2.47 10.79 0.08
CA HIS A 75 -1.40 9.83 -0.21
C HIS A 75 -1.88 8.55 -0.89
N LEU A 76 -3.14 8.15 -0.68
CA LEU A 76 -3.73 6.98 -1.35
C LEU A 76 -3.92 7.22 -2.85
N GLN A 77 -4.24 8.45 -3.27
CA GLN A 77 -4.32 8.83 -4.67
C GLN A 77 -2.94 8.81 -5.34
N ASP A 78 -1.92 9.37 -4.68
CA ASP A 78 -0.53 9.36 -5.17
C ASP A 78 0.01 7.94 -5.32
N MET A 79 -0.21 7.08 -4.33
CA MET A 79 0.23 5.68 -4.39
C MET A 79 -0.44 4.91 -5.53
N THR A 80 -1.72 5.18 -5.79
CA THR A 80 -2.48 4.57 -6.90
C THR A 80 -1.99 5.05 -8.26
N LEU A 81 -1.65 6.33 -8.37
CA LEU A 81 -1.04 6.90 -9.58
C LEU A 81 0.35 6.31 -9.83
N MET A 82 1.18 6.22 -8.78
CA MET A 82 2.54 5.65 -8.85
C MET A 82 2.55 4.15 -9.17
N SER A 83 1.53 3.40 -8.76
CA SER A 83 1.38 1.98 -9.11
C SER A 83 0.63 1.76 -10.44
N GLY A 84 0.25 2.81 -11.16
CA GLY A 84 -0.44 2.72 -12.46
C GLY A 84 -1.83 2.08 -12.41
N HIS A 85 -2.44 1.95 -11.23
CA HIS A 85 -3.74 1.30 -11.06
C HIS A 85 -4.88 2.26 -11.42
N ASN A 86 -5.15 2.42 -12.71
CA ASN A 86 -6.18 3.35 -13.21
C ASN A 86 -7.60 2.76 -13.25
N TYR A 87 -7.77 1.44 -13.11
CA TYR A 87 -9.08 0.77 -13.17
C TYR A 87 -9.29 -0.21 -12.02
N ARG A 88 -10.43 -0.07 -11.34
CA ARG A 88 -10.93 -1.00 -10.32
C ARG A 88 -11.60 -2.19 -11.01
N ARG A 89 -11.14 -3.42 -10.75
CA ARG A 89 -11.75 -4.66 -11.27
C ARG A 89 -12.89 -5.20 -10.39
N TYR A 90 -13.14 -4.57 -9.25
CA TYR A 90 -14.08 -5.04 -8.23
C TYR A 90 -15.47 -4.37 -8.35
N ASP A 91 -16.50 -5.09 -8.78
CA ASP A 91 -17.85 -4.55 -9.04
C ASP A 91 -18.79 -4.54 -7.80
N LYS A 92 -18.38 -5.15 -6.68
CA LYS A 92 -19.30 -5.33 -5.53
C LYS A 92 -19.46 -4.08 -4.66
N LYS A 93 -20.59 -4.02 -3.91
CA LYS A 93 -20.90 -2.97 -2.94
C LYS A 93 -19.80 -2.85 -1.88
N LYS A 94 -19.35 -1.61 -1.63
CA LYS A 94 -18.33 -1.29 -0.62
C LYS A 94 -18.90 -1.44 0.79
N VAL A 95 -18.04 -1.78 1.74
CA VAL A 95 -18.40 -1.82 3.16
C VAL A 95 -18.42 -0.38 3.68
N THR A 96 -19.60 0.20 3.80
CA THR A 96 -19.77 1.54 4.37
C THR A 96 -19.79 1.45 5.89
N HIS A 97 -18.82 2.07 6.56
CA HIS A 97 -18.88 2.26 8.01
C HIS A 97 -19.68 3.52 8.33
N ARG A 98 -20.53 3.47 9.36
CA ARG A 98 -21.19 4.66 9.88
C ARG A 98 -20.16 5.53 10.59
N ASN A 99 -20.18 6.82 10.27
CA ASN A 99 -19.34 7.84 10.88
C ASN A 99 -19.43 7.75 12.42
N GLN A 100 -18.30 7.52 13.08
CA GLN A 100 -18.24 7.43 14.53
C GLN A 100 -18.13 8.83 15.12
N TYR A 101 -19.02 9.16 16.07
CA TYR A 101 -18.92 10.41 16.80
C TYR A 101 -17.73 10.35 17.77
N LEU A 102 -16.59 10.94 17.36
CA LEU A 102 -15.34 10.97 18.13
C LEU A 102 -15.20 12.24 19.00
N GLY A 103 -16.25 13.07 19.06
CA GLY A 103 -16.30 14.30 19.86
C GLY A 103 -16.60 15.54 19.02
N PRO A 104 -16.65 16.73 19.64
CA PRO A 104 -17.05 17.98 18.96
C PRO A 104 -15.98 18.54 18.01
N PHE A 105 -14.75 18.01 18.04
CA PHE A 105 -13.60 18.52 17.27
C PHE A 105 -13.08 17.53 16.22
N PHE A 106 -13.54 16.28 16.22
CA PHE A 106 -13.06 15.24 15.29
C PHE A 106 -14.24 14.46 14.74
N GLN A 107 -14.35 14.40 13.41
CA GLN A 107 -15.35 13.63 12.68
C GLN A 107 -14.63 12.48 11.96
N SER A 108 -15.25 11.30 11.95
CA SER A 108 -14.70 10.04 11.41
C SER A 108 -15.11 9.81 9.96
#